data_AF-A0A965PNG6-F1
#
_entry.id   AF-A0A965PNG6-F1
#
_cell.length_a   1.000
_cell.length_b   1.000
_cell.length_c   1.000
_cell.angle_alpha   90.00
_cell.angle_beta   90.00
_cell.angle_gamma   90.00
#
_symmetry.space_group_name_H-M   'P 1'
#
loop_
_entity.id
_entity.type
_entity.pdbx_description
1 polymer ?
#
loop_
_entity_poly.entity_id
_entity_poly.type
_entity_poly.pdbx_seq_one_letter_code
_entity_poly.pdbx_strand_id
1 'polypeptide(L)'
;MNLKSLENARLTTDPTWRTSSIYNQTEGESLADFAETFLHVSKGKLAGRPLVLTDWQRNLLNDLYERRPDGLLRYRRSLIGLGRKNGKSLLGSLIALYGLIEGEPGAEVYSAAGDRQQARVVFNEAKWQVTQSSALSGICKVYRDVIEVPTTGAIYRVLSSDAKLQQGLNPSTVVFDELHVQPNDDLWDALTLGSGARKDPMIVAISTAGFDLDTVCGRLYNYGKEIISGGKQDERFGFWWWEAPADCDIADRDAWVAANPNLAEGLLDIGDMEVSMMQTAEVSYRRFRLNQWVRTDGESWLPKGAWELCRSDDELDPNIPVFVGIDMALKHDSIAVVVAQPLESGRIVVRAKIWHPDGGVMDVSAVEQH
;
A
#
# COMPACT_ATOMS: atom_id res chain seq x y z
N MET A 1 32.79 25.74 15.54
CA MET A 1 31.32 25.79 15.46
C MET A 1 30.77 24.80 16.48
N ASN A 2 29.84 25.24 17.32
CA ASN A 2 29.52 24.61 18.60
C ASN A 2 28.58 23.39 18.42
N LEU A 3 28.95 22.23 18.97
CA LEU A 3 28.24 20.93 18.87
C LEU A 3 26.91 20.86 19.67
N LYS A 4 26.30 22.01 19.98
CA LYS A 4 25.08 22.14 20.79
C LYS A 4 23.89 22.78 20.07
N SER A 5 23.97 22.97 18.74
CA SER A 5 22.88 23.56 17.95
C SER A 5 22.20 22.57 16.99
N LEU A 6 22.36 21.25 17.21
CA LEU A 6 21.69 20.18 16.46
C LEU A 6 20.63 19.44 17.31
N GLU A 7 20.13 20.07 18.38
CA GLU A 7 18.97 19.56 19.11
C GLU A 7 17.68 19.95 18.38
N ASN A 8 16.99 18.93 17.84
CA ASN A 8 15.55 18.88 17.54
C ASN A 8 15.01 19.70 16.36
N ALA A 9 15.55 19.50 15.16
CA ALA A 9 14.70 19.58 13.96
C ALA A 9 14.42 18.14 13.51
N ARG A 10 13.29 17.57 13.97
CA ARG A 10 12.78 16.31 13.41
C ARG A 10 12.45 16.58 11.95
N LEU A 11 13.10 15.88 11.04
CA LEU A 11 12.77 15.95 9.62
C LEU A 11 11.54 15.06 9.44
N THR A 12 10.38 15.66 9.19
CA THR A 12 9.17 14.92 8.85
C THR A 12 9.22 14.59 7.36
N THR A 13 9.04 13.33 6.96
CA THR A 13 8.95 12.99 5.54
C THR A 13 7.51 12.80 5.11
N ASP A 14 7.10 13.61 4.15
CA ASP A 14 5.85 13.40 3.42
C ASP A 14 5.94 12.13 2.57
N PRO A 15 4.81 11.46 2.31
CA PRO A 15 4.79 10.32 1.42
C PRO A 15 5.13 10.74 -0.01
N THR A 16 5.90 9.89 -0.70
CA THR A 16 6.28 10.05 -2.12
C THR A 16 5.05 10.20 -3.01
N TRP A 17 4.00 9.43 -2.72
CA TRP A 17 2.69 9.57 -3.35
C TRP A 17 1.65 9.91 -2.29
N ARG A 18 0.93 11.00 -2.48
CA ARG A 18 -0.10 11.49 -1.55
C ARG A 18 -1.35 11.93 -2.29
N THR A 19 -2.51 11.40 -1.90
CA THR A 19 -3.78 12.03 -2.20
C THR A 19 -3.89 13.33 -1.40
N SER A 20 -4.01 14.46 -2.09
CA SER A 20 -4.11 15.77 -1.44
C SER A 20 -5.47 15.95 -0.77
N SER A 21 -5.47 16.57 0.41
CA SER A 21 -6.68 17.08 1.07
C SER A 21 -7.34 18.17 0.21
N ILE A 22 -8.67 18.15 0.14
CA ILE A 22 -9.50 19.11 -0.62
C ILE A 22 -10.60 19.74 0.24
N TYR A 23 -10.83 19.23 1.45
CA TYR A 23 -11.78 19.73 2.43
C TYR A 23 -11.04 20.12 3.72
N ASN A 24 -11.53 21.16 4.39
CA ASN A 24 -10.89 21.68 5.61
C ASN A 24 -11.35 20.97 6.89
N GLN A 25 -12.15 19.89 6.78
CA GLN A 25 -12.73 19.19 7.92
C GLN A 25 -12.08 17.81 8.05
N THR A 26 -11.67 17.44 9.26
CA THR A 26 -11.10 16.13 9.57
C THR A 26 -11.31 15.79 11.04
N GLU A 27 -11.23 14.51 11.38
CA GLU A 27 -11.19 14.03 12.77
C GLU A 27 -9.77 13.69 13.25
N GLY A 28 -8.72 13.97 12.48
CA GLY A 28 -7.37 13.51 12.84
C GLY A 28 -6.85 14.04 14.20
N GLU A 29 -7.23 15.25 14.62
CA GLU A 29 -6.91 15.73 15.99
C GLU A 29 -7.67 14.94 17.07
N SER A 30 -8.95 14.60 16.84
CA SER A 30 -9.71 13.72 17.74
C SER A 30 -9.06 12.33 17.84
N LEU A 31 -8.50 11.81 16.74
CA LEU A 31 -7.73 10.58 16.76
C LEU A 31 -6.42 10.71 17.54
N ALA A 32 -5.73 11.84 17.41
CA ALA A 32 -4.50 12.10 18.15
C ALA A 32 -4.78 12.20 19.65
N ASP A 33 -5.84 12.90 20.04
CA ASP A 33 -6.31 13.00 21.42
C ASP A 33 -6.73 11.62 21.95
N PHE A 34 -7.44 10.82 21.15
CA PHE A 34 -7.81 9.44 21.50
C PHE A 34 -6.56 8.57 21.72
N ALA A 35 -5.57 8.67 20.83
CA ALA A 35 -4.32 7.92 20.93
C ALA A 35 -3.55 8.28 22.20
N GLU A 36 -3.37 9.58 22.46
CA GLU A 36 -2.62 10.07 23.63
C GLU A 36 -3.36 9.80 24.95
N THR A 37 -4.69 9.85 24.94
CA THR A 37 -5.50 9.63 26.14
C THR A 37 -5.64 8.15 26.50
N PHE A 38 -5.85 7.29 25.50
CA PHE A 38 -6.26 5.90 25.75
C PHE A 38 -5.24 4.84 25.34
N LEU A 39 -4.29 5.16 24.46
CA LEU A 39 -3.31 4.18 23.98
C LEU A 39 -1.93 4.44 24.58
N HIS A 40 -1.11 3.40 24.57
CA HIS A 40 0.21 3.38 25.15
C HIS A 40 1.22 2.83 24.15
N VAL A 41 2.48 3.24 24.28
CA VAL A 41 3.57 2.62 23.52
C VAL A 41 3.72 1.16 23.99
N SER A 42 3.61 0.20 23.08
CA SER A 42 3.62 -1.23 23.43
C SER A 42 5.00 -1.85 23.57
N LYS A 43 6.01 -1.26 22.93
CA LYS A 43 7.35 -1.86 22.80
C LYS A 43 8.45 -0.81 22.91
N GLY A 44 9.62 -1.24 23.36
CA GLY A 44 10.83 -0.41 23.43
C GLY A 44 10.96 0.38 24.72
N LYS A 45 11.90 1.33 24.75
CA LYS A 45 12.30 2.07 25.96
C LYS A 45 11.19 2.94 26.56
N LEU A 46 10.18 3.28 25.75
CA LEU A 46 9.05 4.12 26.15
C LEU A 46 7.80 3.29 26.47
N ALA A 47 7.92 1.96 26.55
CA ALA A 47 6.77 1.09 26.78
C ALA A 47 5.97 1.50 28.03
N GLY A 48 4.64 1.51 27.90
CA GLY A 48 3.71 1.93 28.95
C GLY A 48 3.52 3.44 29.09
N ARG A 49 4.23 4.28 28.34
CA ARG A 49 3.92 5.72 28.25
C ARG A 49 2.74 5.97 27.31
N PRO A 50 2.01 7.09 27.46
CA PRO A 50 0.99 7.52 26.50
C PRO A 50 1.50 7.50 25.06
N LEU A 51 0.64 7.08 24.13
CA LEU A 51 0.97 7.06 22.71
C LEU A 51 0.82 8.46 22.12
N VAL A 52 1.91 9.22 22.13
CA VAL A 52 1.99 10.50 21.40
C VAL A 52 2.34 10.20 19.95
N LEU A 53 1.41 10.53 19.04
CA LEU A 53 1.65 10.41 17.61
C LEU A 53 2.79 11.30 17.14
N THR A 54 3.62 10.75 16.25
CA THR A 54 4.60 11.53 15.48
C THR A 54 3.91 12.45 14.48
N ASP A 55 4.65 13.44 13.96
CA ASP A 55 4.08 14.46 13.08
C ASP A 55 3.58 13.83 11.77
N TRP A 56 4.32 12.90 11.18
CA TRP A 56 3.87 12.19 9.98
C TRP A 56 2.62 11.32 10.24
N GLN A 57 2.50 10.71 11.42
CA GLN A 57 1.31 9.94 11.79
C GLN A 57 0.09 10.85 11.95
N ARG A 58 0.26 12.02 12.60
CA ARG A 58 -0.79 13.03 12.71
C ARG A 58 -1.23 13.51 11.33
N ASN A 59 -0.28 13.84 10.45
CA ASN A 59 -0.58 14.28 9.08
C ASN A 59 -1.32 13.21 8.29
N LEU A 60 -0.89 11.94 8.36
CA LEU A 60 -1.55 10.83 7.70
C LEU A 60 -2.99 10.62 8.22
N LEU A 61 -3.21 10.71 9.54
CA LEU A 61 -4.55 10.53 10.11
C LEU A 61 -5.46 11.72 9.83
N ASN A 62 -4.93 12.96 9.84
CA ASN A 62 -5.64 14.15 9.41
C ASN A 62 -6.12 14.03 7.96
N ASP A 63 -5.27 13.53 7.07
CA ASP A 63 -5.66 13.23 5.69
C ASP A 63 -6.68 12.09 5.64
N LEU A 64 -6.39 10.94 6.27
CA LEU A 64 -7.20 9.72 6.18
C LEU A 64 -8.64 9.91 6.70
N TYR A 65 -8.83 10.74 7.72
CA TYR A 65 -10.12 11.05 8.34
C TYR A 65 -10.72 12.36 7.84
N GLU A 66 -10.28 12.85 6.67
CA GLU A 66 -10.90 14.00 6.02
C GLU A 66 -12.40 13.76 5.77
N ARG A 67 -13.19 14.78 6.10
CA ARG A 67 -14.64 14.79 6.05
C ARG A 67 -15.11 15.66 4.89
N ARG A 68 -16.09 15.15 4.15
CA ARG A 68 -16.82 15.91 3.12
C ARG A 68 -17.76 16.92 3.78
N PRO A 69 -18.27 17.92 3.03
CA PRO A 69 -19.21 18.90 3.57
C PRO A 69 -20.51 18.31 4.12
N ASP A 70 -20.87 17.09 3.70
CA ASP A 70 -22.03 16.34 4.23
C ASP A 70 -21.73 15.61 5.56
N GLY A 71 -20.52 15.78 6.12
CA GLY A 71 -20.07 15.17 7.37
C GLY A 71 -19.62 13.72 7.24
N LEU A 72 -19.69 13.11 6.05
CA LEU A 72 -19.22 11.75 5.81
C LEU A 72 -17.71 11.73 5.56
N LEU A 73 -17.06 10.60 5.85
CA LEU A 73 -15.69 10.36 5.43
C LEU A 73 -15.56 10.54 3.92
N ARG A 74 -14.49 11.23 3.52
CA ARG A 74 -14.14 11.36 2.10
C ARG A 74 -13.81 9.99 1.53
N TYR A 75 -12.92 9.26 2.17
CA TYR A 75 -12.41 7.99 1.67
C TYR A 75 -13.22 6.81 2.21
N ARG A 76 -13.71 5.97 1.28
CA ARG A 76 -14.27 4.66 1.64
C ARG A 76 -13.21 3.57 1.62
N ARG A 77 -12.21 3.74 0.77
CA ARG A 77 -11.10 2.79 0.58
C ARG A 77 -9.81 3.58 0.58
N SER A 78 -8.82 3.08 1.30
CA SER A 78 -7.50 3.70 1.35
C SER A 78 -6.42 2.64 1.25
N LEU A 79 -5.33 2.96 0.56
CA LEU A 79 -4.11 2.15 0.54
C LEU A 79 -2.94 2.97 1.08
N ILE A 80 -2.30 2.44 2.12
CA ILE A 80 -1.17 3.06 2.81
C ILE A 80 0.06 2.14 2.62
N GLY A 81 1.11 2.68 2.02
CA GLY A 81 2.36 1.99 1.75
C GLY A 81 3.47 2.40 2.71
N LEU A 82 3.95 1.46 3.52
CA LEU A 82 5.03 1.70 4.48
C LEU A 82 5.98 0.52 4.56
N GLY A 83 7.30 0.81 4.54
CA GLY A 83 8.35 -0.16 4.82
C GLY A 83 8.22 -0.85 6.19
N ARG A 84 8.97 -1.93 6.43
CA ARG A 84 9.02 -2.61 7.73
C ARG A 84 9.57 -1.68 8.80
N LYS A 85 9.12 -1.89 10.05
CA LYS A 85 9.48 -1.09 11.25
C LYS A 85 8.93 0.35 11.29
N ASN A 86 8.07 0.77 10.36
CA ASN A 86 7.36 2.07 10.40
C ASN A 86 6.04 2.07 11.22
N GLY A 87 5.89 1.14 12.19
CA GLY A 87 4.75 1.18 13.12
C GLY A 87 3.36 0.84 12.54
N LYS A 88 3.28 0.16 11.38
CA LYS A 88 2.01 -0.22 10.72
C LYS A 88 0.96 -0.84 11.65
N SER A 89 1.34 -1.84 12.45
CA SER A 89 0.38 -2.55 13.31
C SER A 89 -0.19 -1.68 14.43
N LEU A 90 0.58 -0.70 14.91
CA LEU A 90 0.13 0.27 15.90
C LEU A 90 -0.83 1.30 15.29
N LEU A 91 -0.53 1.76 14.07
CA LEU A 91 -1.43 2.61 13.31
C LEU A 91 -2.76 1.88 13.03
N GLY A 92 -2.68 0.61 12.62
CA GLY A 92 -3.85 -0.23 12.40
C GLY A 92 -4.69 -0.47 13.66
N SER A 93 -4.06 -0.66 14.82
CA SER A 93 -4.79 -0.86 16.07
C SER A 93 -5.50 0.42 16.53
N LEU A 94 -4.89 1.60 16.32
CA LEU A 94 -5.53 2.89 16.56
C LEU A 94 -6.77 3.07 15.67
N ILE A 95 -6.65 2.86 14.36
CA ILE A 95 -7.79 2.96 13.42
C ILE A 95 -8.92 2.01 13.83
N ALA A 96 -8.59 0.75 14.18
CA ALA A 96 -9.57 -0.24 14.59
C ALA A 96 -10.26 0.13 15.92
N LEU A 97 -9.49 0.58 16.92
CA LEU A 97 -10.07 0.96 18.22
C LEU A 97 -10.88 2.25 18.12
N TYR A 98 -10.43 3.24 17.35
CA TYR A 98 -11.22 4.45 17.14
C TYR A 98 -12.56 4.12 16.47
N GLY A 99 -12.54 3.29 15.41
CA GLY A 99 -13.78 2.81 14.78
C GLY A 99 -14.66 1.94 15.67
N LEU A 100 -14.09 1.27 16.69
CA LEU A 100 -14.84 0.48 17.66
C LEU A 100 -15.53 1.34 18.74
N ILE A 101 -14.85 2.41 19.18
CA ILE A 101 -15.29 3.23 20.32
C ILE A 101 -16.10 4.45 19.87
N GLU A 102 -15.58 5.20 18.89
CA GLU A 102 -16.19 6.43 18.36
C GLU A 102 -17.06 6.16 17.12
N GLY A 103 -17.08 4.91 16.65
CA GLY A 103 -17.92 4.49 15.54
C GLY A 103 -19.43 4.46 15.86
N GLU A 104 -20.22 4.12 14.85
CA GLU A 104 -21.67 4.01 15.00
C GLU A 104 -22.10 2.87 15.94
N PRO A 105 -23.29 2.93 16.57
CA PRO A 105 -23.85 1.80 17.30
C PRO A 105 -23.93 0.53 16.43
N GLY A 106 -23.53 -0.60 16.99
CA GLY A 106 -23.41 -1.85 16.24
C GLY A 106 -22.31 -1.85 15.18
N ALA A 107 -21.26 -1.03 15.37
CA ALA A 107 -20.08 -1.04 14.51
C ALA A 107 -19.48 -2.45 14.43
N GLU A 108 -19.20 -2.87 13.20
CA GLU A 108 -18.48 -4.09 12.89
C GLU A 108 -17.09 -3.70 12.39
N VAL A 109 -16.08 -3.93 13.23
CA VAL A 109 -14.68 -3.66 12.95
C VAL A 109 -13.94 -4.97 12.68
N TYR A 110 -13.10 -5.01 11.66
CA TYR A 110 -12.38 -6.22 11.29
C TYR A 110 -10.91 -5.99 11.02
N SER A 111 -10.08 -6.95 11.47
CA SER A 111 -8.73 -7.12 10.97
C SER A 111 -8.68 -8.28 10.00
N ALA A 112 -8.15 -8.00 8.81
CA ALA A 112 -7.99 -8.96 7.73
C ALA A 112 -6.53 -8.94 7.24
N ALA A 113 -6.05 -10.09 6.78
CA ALA A 113 -4.72 -10.25 6.18
C ALA A 113 -4.69 -11.56 5.38
N GLY A 114 -3.63 -11.78 4.59
CA GLY A 114 -3.50 -13.00 3.75
C GLY A 114 -3.36 -14.26 4.59
N ASP A 115 -2.85 -14.07 5.82
CA ASP A 115 -2.73 -15.08 6.84
C ASP A 115 -3.43 -14.62 8.13
N ARG A 116 -4.15 -15.54 8.77
CA ARG A 116 -4.90 -15.24 10.00
C ARG A 116 -3.98 -14.87 11.16
N GLN A 117 -2.74 -15.36 11.21
CA GLN A 117 -1.80 -14.97 12.26
C GLN A 117 -1.35 -13.52 12.08
N GLN A 118 -1.19 -13.05 10.84
CA GLN A 118 -0.93 -11.64 10.55
C GLN A 118 -2.08 -10.74 10.98
N ALA A 119 -3.32 -11.10 10.65
CA ALA A 119 -4.49 -10.35 11.10
C ALA A 119 -4.60 -10.29 12.64
N ARG A 120 -4.11 -11.33 13.34
CA ARG A 120 -4.00 -11.33 14.81
C ARG A 120 -2.96 -10.36 15.35
N VAL A 121 -1.95 -9.94 14.59
CA VAL A 121 -0.95 -8.99 15.08
C VAL A 121 -1.60 -7.66 15.44
N VAL A 122 -2.39 -7.08 14.51
CA VAL A 122 -3.11 -5.82 14.73
C VAL A 122 -4.16 -5.97 15.84
N PHE A 123 -4.92 -7.07 15.84
CA PHE A 123 -5.92 -7.33 16.87
C PHE A 123 -5.31 -7.51 18.26
N ASN A 124 -4.21 -8.26 18.37
CA ASN A 124 -3.54 -8.45 19.66
C ASN A 124 -2.91 -7.16 20.18
N GLU A 125 -2.41 -6.30 19.28
CA GLU A 125 -1.96 -4.96 19.64
C GLU A 125 -3.13 -4.16 20.24
N ALA A 126 -4.28 -4.10 19.55
CA ALA A 126 -5.47 -3.41 20.07
C ALA A 126 -5.99 -4.00 21.39
N LYS A 127 -6.02 -5.33 21.51
CA LYS A 127 -6.37 -6.03 22.75
C LYS A 127 -5.43 -5.64 23.88
N TRP A 128 -4.13 -5.56 23.60
CA TRP A 128 -3.16 -5.10 24.58
C TRP A 128 -3.47 -3.65 25.00
N GLN A 129 -3.72 -2.74 24.05
CA GLN A 129 -4.09 -1.35 24.37
C GLN A 129 -5.32 -1.25 25.28
N VAL A 130 -6.39 -1.99 24.97
CA VAL A 130 -7.61 -2.04 25.80
C VAL A 130 -7.32 -2.48 27.22
N THR A 131 -6.44 -3.47 27.40
CA THR A 131 -6.07 -3.96 28.74
C THR A 131 -5.16 -3.00 29.51
N GLN A 132 -4.41 -2.13 28.84
CA GLN A 132 -3.59 -1.10 29.49
C GLN A 132 -4.38 0.15 29.88
N SER A 133 -5.51 0.41 29.23
CA SER A 133 -6.35 1.58 29.52
C SER A 133 -7.46 1.24 30.49
N SER A 134 -7.49 1.89 31.66
CA SER A 134 -8.57 1.71 32.64
C SER A 134 -9.93 2.14 32.09
N ALA A 135 -9.96 3.15 31.21
CA ALA A 135 -11.18 3.61 30.56
C ALA A 135 -11.69 2.57 29.56
N LEU A 136 -10.84 2.10 28.65
CA LEU A 136 -11.24 1.12 27.64
C LEU A 136 -11.58 -0.24 28.27
N SER A 137 -10.78 -0.73 29.21
CA SER A 137 -11.07 -1.98 29.93
C SER A 137 -12.37 -1.94 30.75
N GLY A 138 -12.82 -0.75 31.16
CA GLY A 138 -14.09 -0.56 31.85
C GLY A 138 -15.33 -0.70 30.95
N ILE A 139 -15.18 -0.48 29.64
CA ILE A 139 -16.29 -0.52 28.67
C ILE A 139 -16.20 -1.68 27.68
N CYS A 140 -15.01 -2.23 27.46
CA CYS A 140 -14.77 -3.33 26.53
C CYS A 140 -14.76 -4.69 27.24
N LYS A 141 -15.40 -5.69 26.61
CA LYS A 141 -15.20 -7.10 26.94
C LYS A 141 -14.24 -7.74 25.95
N VAL A 142 -13.17 -8.31 26.47
CA VAL A 142 -12.08 -8.87 25.66
C VAL A 142 -12.14 -10.39 25.67
N TYR A 143 -12.30 -11.00 24.50
CA TYR A 143 -12.26 -12.44 24.28
C TYR A 143 -10.98 -12.85 23.53
N ARG A 144 -10.91 -14.11 23.09
CA ARG A 144 -9.74 -14.63 22.35
C ARG A 144 -9.53 -13.91 21.01
N ASP A 145 -10.57 -13.81 20.20
CA ASP A 145 -10.53 -13.28 18.82
C ASP A 145 -11.56 -12.16 18.59
N VAL A 146 -12.16 -11.63 19.67
CA VAL A 146 -13.19 -10.58 19.65
C VAL A 146 -12.96 -9.58 20.79
N ILE A 147 -13.18 -8.29 20.55
CA ILE A 147 -13.40 -7.24 21.54
C ILE A 147 -14.82 -6.71 21.32
N GLU A 148 -15.60 -6.60 22.37
CA GLU A 148 -17.01 -6.15 22.32
C GLU A 148 -17.18 -4.90 23.17
N VAL A 149 -18.00 -3.95 22.72
CA VAL A 149 -18.48 -2.82 23.52
C VAL A 149 -19.97 -3.05 23.80
N PRO A 150 -20.35 -3.62 24.96
CA PRO A 150 -21.71 -4.09 25.18
C PRO A 150 -22.79 -3.00 25.14
N THR A 151 -22.44 -1.77 25.50
CA THR A 151 -23.37 -0.64 25.53
C THR A 151 -23.82 -0.20 24.14
N THR A 152 -22.96 -0.35 23.13
CA THR A 152 -23.26 0.01 21.74
C THR A 152 -23.51 -1.21 20.87
N GLY A 153 -23.18 -2.42 21.34
CA GLY A 153 -23.21 -3.65 20.55
C GLY A 153 -22.10 -3.75 19.50
N ALA A 154 -21.11 -2.84 19.55
CA ALA A 154 -20.00 -2.84 18.60
C ALA A 154 -19.04 -4.00 18.86
N ILE A 155 -18.46 -4.53 17.78
CA ILE A 155 -17.51 -5.63 17.83
C ILE A 155 -16.27 -5.34 16.98
N TYR A 156 -15.12 -5.79 17.46
CA TYR A 156 -13.89 -5.89 16.70
C TYR A 156 -13.40 -7.33 16.71
N ARG A 157 -13.17 -7.94 15.54
CA ARG A 157 -12.68 -9.32 15.45
C ARG A 157 -11.68 -9.56 14.33
N VAL A 158 -10.94 -10.66 14.47
CA VAL A 158 -10.05 -11.17 13.42
C VAL A 158 -10.83 -12.00 12.41
N LEU A 159 -10.67 -11.70 11.13
CA LEU A 159 -11.21 -12.53 10.06
C LEU A 159 -10.20 -13.59 9.62
N SER A 160 -10.72 -14.76 9.27
CA SER A 160 -9.96 -15.76 8.52
C SER A 160 -9.97 -15.41 7.04
N SER A 161 -8.96 -15.89 6.32
CA SER A 161 -8.82 -15.72 4.86
C SER A 161 -9.92 -16.40 4.03
N ASP A 162 -10.74 -17.28 4.61
CA ASP A 162 -11.87 -17.92 3.90
C ASP A 162 -12.99 -16.91 3.62
N ALA A 163 -12.99 -16.39 2.39
CA ALA A 163 -13.93 -15.39 1.91
C ALA A 163 -15.39 -15.87 1.88
N LYS A 164 -15.65 -17.19 1.77
CA LYS A 164 -17.02 -17.72 1.72
C LYS A 164 -17.76 -17.49 3.03
N LEU A 165 -17.04 -17.52 4.15
CA LEU A 165 -17.60 -17.23 5.47
C LEU A 165 -17.85 -15.73 5.69
N GLN A 166 -17.36 -14.86 4.81
CA GLN A 166 -17.39 -13.39 4.99
C GLN A 166 -18.40 -12.66 4.10
N GLN A 167 -19.15 -13.36 3.24
CA GLN A 167 -20.13 -12.75 2.32
C GLN A 167 -21.38 -12.16 3.02
N GLY A 168 -21.56 -12.42 4.32
CA GLY A 168 -22.65 -11.87 5.12
C GLY A 168 -22.25 -10.74 6.07
N LEU A 169 -21.01 -10.25 5.97
CA LEU A 169 -20.51 -9.22 6.87
C LEU A 169 -20.97 -7.83 6.45
N ASN A 170 -21.18 -6.95 7.42
CA ASN A 170 -21.52 -5.55 7.20
C ASN A 170 -20.48 -4.64 7.86
N PRO A 171 -19.22 -4.65 7.38
CA PRO A 171 -18.13 -3.87 7.97
C PRO A 171 -18.39 -2.38 7.98
N SER A 172 -18.19 -1.78 9.14
CA SER A 172 -18.07 -0.33 9.32
C SER A 172 -16.62 0.14 9.21
N THR A 173 -15.67 -0.64 9.73
CA THR A 173 -14.23 -0.36 9.65
C THR A 173 -13.47 -1.64 9.35
N VAL A 174 -12.55 -1.62 8.38
CA VAL A 174 -11.66 -2.73 8.08
C VAL A 174 -10.23 -2.24 8.07
N VAL A 175 -9.38 -2.90 8.84
CA VAL A 175 -7.92 -2.74 8.78
C VAL A 175 -7.34 -3.98 8.13
N PHE A 176 -6.88 -3.82 6.90
CA PHE A 176 -6.37 -4.89 6.06
C PHE A 176 -4.84 -4.82 6.05
N ASP A 177 -4.18 -5.70 6.78
CA ASP A 177 -2.72 -5.70 6.94
C ASP A 177 -2.04 -6.60 5.89
N GLU A 178 -0.91 -6.13 5.37
CA GLU A 178 -0.08 -6.79 4.35
C GLU A 178 -0.89 -7.28 3.13
N LEU A 179 -1.66 -6.36 2.53
CA LEU A 179 -2.51 -6.63 1.35
C LEU A 179 -1.74 -7.30 0.19
N HIS A 180 -0.44 -6.99 0.04
CA HIS A 180 0.42 -7.59 -0.97
C HIS A 180 0.58 -9.12 -0.86
N VAL A 181 0.23 -9.73 0.28
CA VAL A 181 0.32 -11.19 0.49
C VAL A 181 -0.97 -11.89 0.07
N GLN A 182 -2.03 -11.16 -0.29
CA GLN A 182 -3.30 -11.77 -0.63
C GLN A 182 -3.16 -12.70 -1.84
N PRO A 183 -3.63 -13.96 -1.73
CA PRO A 183 -3.51 -14.92 -2.82
C PRO A 183 -4.49 -14.62 -3.98
N ASN A 184 -5.59 -13.93 -3.68
CA ASN A 184 -6.61 -13.55 -4.65
C ASN A 184 -7.43 -12.36 -4.14
N ASP A 185 -8.42 -11.95 -4.92
CA ASP A 185 -9.23 -10.75 -4.65
C ASP A 185 -10.42 -11.02 -3.72
N ASP A 186 -10.76 -12.29 -3.47
CA ASP A 186 -12.04 -12.70 -2.87
C ASP A 186 -12.31 -12.05 -1.51
N LEU A 187 -11.31 -12.02 -0.62
CA LEU A 187 -11.46 -11.44 0.72
C LEU A 187 -11.57 -9.92 0.67
N TRP A 188 -10.79 -9.29 -0.21
CA TRP A 188 -10.84 -7.84 -0.41
C TRP A 188 -12.20 -7.42 -0.97
N ASP A 189 -12.69 -8.14 -1.98
CA ASP A 189 -13.98 -7.89 -2.60
C ASP A 189 -15.14 -8.14 -1.64
N ALA A 190 -15.11 -9.23 -0.86
CA ALA A 190 -16.11 -9.51 0.16
C ALA A 190 -16.23 -8.38 1.19
N LEU A 191 -15.11 -7.84 1.66
CA LEU A 191 -15.09 -6.77 2.66
C LEU A 191 -15.48 -5.41 2.07
N THR A 192 -15.04 -5.12 0.85
CA THR A 192 -15.39 -3.86 0.19
C THR A 192 -16.85 -3.81 -0.23
N LEU A 193 -17.38 -4.89 -0.82
CA LEU A 193 -18.79 -4.98 -1.20
C LEU A 193 -19.71 -5.05 0.03
N GLY A 194 -19.32 -5.82 1.06
CA GLY A 194 -20.10 -5.96 2.30
C GLY A 194 -20.27 -4.64 3.06
N SER A 195 -19.31 -3.71 2.95
CA SER A 195 -19.38 -2.39 3.59
C SER A 195 -20.43 -1.45 2.99
N GLY A 196 -20.97 -1.77 1.80
CA GLY A 196 -21.81 -0.87 1.02
C GLY A 196 -23.14 -0.46 1.68
N ALA A 197 -23.62 -1.26 2.64
CA ALA A 197 -24.84 -0.96 3.40
C ALA A 197 -24.61 0.02 4.57
N ARG A 198 -23.37 0.22 5.01
CA ARG A 198 -23.05 1.23 6.04
C ARG A 198 -23.06 2.62 5.43
N LYS A 199 -23.48 3.61 6.22
CA LYS A 199 -23.56 5.01 5.79
C LYS A 199 -22.15 5.59 5.55
N ASP A 200 -21.24 5.29 6.46
CA ASP A 200 -19.91 5.91 6.53
C ASP A 200 -18.77 4.88 6.72
N PRO A 201 -18.64 3.87 5.82
CA PRO A 201 -17.66 2.81 5.98
C PRO A 201 -16.23 3.29 5.67
N MET A 202 -15.26 2.72 6.38
CA MET A 202 -13.84 2.92 6.13
C MET A 202 -13.11 1.59 5.95
N ILE A 203 -12.41 1.43 4.83
CA ILE A 203 -11.54 0.27 4.57
C ILE A 203 -10.13 0.78 4.33
N VAL A 204 -9.21 0.42 5.21
CA VAL A 204 -7.81 0.83 5.14
C VAL A 204 -6.95 -0.40 4.93
N ALA A 205 -6.33 -0.48 3.76
CA ALA A 205 -5.24 -1.40 3.51
C ALA A 205 -3.91 -0.75 3.90
N ILE A 206 -3.12 -1.44 4.71
CA ILE A 206 -1.74 -1.05 5.02
C ILE A 206 -0.84 -2.17 4.51
N SER A 207 0.16 -1.84 3.70
CA SER A 207 1.02 -2.85 3.08
C SER A 207 2.43 -2.35 2.87
N THR A 208 3.35 -3.29 2.67
CA THR A 208 4.59 -3.07 1.93
C THR A 208 4.39 -3.31 0.43
N ALA A 209 5.34 -2.87 -0.40
CA ALA A 209 5.39 -3.20 -1.82
C ALA A 209 5.39 -4.72 -2.05
N GLY A 210 4.76 -5.17 -3.14
CA GLY A 210 4.76 -6.56 -3.59
C GLY A 210 5.83 -6.84 -4.65
N PHE A 211 5.68 -7.99 -5.32
CA PHE A 211 6.47 -8.37 -6.49
C PHE A 211 5.67 -8.33 -7.80
N ASP A 212 4.37 -8.55 -7.69
CA ASP A 212 3.45 -8.70 -8.83
C ASP A 212 2.39 -7.59 -8.81
N LEU A 213 2.42 -6.76 -9.85
CA LEU A 213 1.50 -5.63 -10.02
C LEU A 213 0.09 -6.08 -10.44
N ASP A 214 -0.08 -7.33 -10.86
CA ASP A 214 -1.38 -7.90 -11.21
C ASP A 214 -2.17 -8.34 -9.97
N THR A 215 -1.54 -8.40 -8.80
CA THR A 215 -2.24 -8.63 -7.52
C THR A 215 -3.17 -7.47 -7.15
N VAL A 216 -4.15 -7.72 -6.27
CA VAL A 216 -5.03 -6.66 -5.73
C VAL A 216 -4.26 -5.45 -5.20
N CYS A 217 -3.15 -5.68 -4.48
CA CYS A 217 -2.32 -4.60 -3.95
C CYS A 217 -1.62 -3.82 -5.06
N GLY A 218 -1.13 -4.52 -6.09
CA GLY A 218 -0.46 -3.92 -7.24
C GLY A 218 -1.37 -3.06 -8.09
N ARG A 219 -2.57 -3.57 -8.37
CA ARG A 219 -3.59 -2.83 -9.12
C ARG A 219 -4.06 -1.59 -8.37
N LEU A 220 -4.26 -1.68 -7.04
CA LEU A 220 -4.60 -0.52 -6.21
C LEU A 220 -3.45 0.49 -6.08
N TYR A 221 -2.19 0.02 -6.04
CA TYR A 221 -1.01 0.89 -6.07
C TYR A 221 -0.95 1.70 -7.38
N ASN A 222 -1.12 1.04 -8.52
CA ASN A 222 -1.16 1.72 -9.82
C ASN A 222 -2.36 2.67 -9.92
N TYR A 223 -3.54 2.24 -9.44
CA TYR A 223 -4.74 3.06 -9.39
C TYR A 223 -4.53 4.35 -8.58
N GLY A 224 -3.91 4.26 -7.40
CA GLY A 224 -3.58 5.42 -6.58
C GLY A 224 -2.63 6.39 -7.27
N LYS A 225 -1.61 5.88 -7.97
CA LYS A 225 -0.69 6.70 -8.76
C LYS A 225 -1.38 7.40 -9.92
N GLU A 226 -2.25 6.70 -10.65
CA GLU A 226 -3.04 7.28 -11.74
C GLU A 226 -3.99 8.39 -11.25
N ILE A 227 -4.56 8.25 -10.05
CA ILE A 227 -5.39 9.31 -9.45
C ILE A 227 -4.54 10.55 -9.15
N ILE A 228 -3.39 10.37 -8.50
CA ILE A 228 -2.49 11.49 -8.16
C ILE A 228 -1.96 12.18 -9.42
N SER A 229 -1.63 11.41 -10.46
CA SER A 229 -1.16 11.96 -11.74
C SER A 229 -2.28 12.54 -12.61
N GLY A 230 -3.54 12.49 -12.18
CA GLY A 230 -4.69 13.04 -12.91
C GLY A 230 -5.19 12.16 -14.08
N GLY A 231 -4.70 10.92 -14.21
CA GLY A 231 -5.18 9.97 -15.22
C GLY A 231 -6.54 9.34 -14.88
N LYS A 232 -6.92 9.34 -13.59
CA LYS A 232 -8.25 8.92 -13.11
C LYS A 232 -8.79 9.88 -12.06
N GLN A 233 -10.11 9.97 -11.96
CA GLN A 233 -10.80 10.76 -10.94
C GLN A 233 -11.58 9.83 -10.00
N ASP A 234 -11.15 9.75 -8.75
CA ASP A 234 -11.87 9.09 -7.68
C ASP A 234 -11.54 9.77 -6.35
N GLU A 235 -12.42 10.67 -5.92
CA GLU A 235 -12.23 11.38 -4.65
C GLU A 235 -12.45 10.48 -3.42
N ARG A 236 -12.96 9.25 -3.61
CA ARG A 236 -13.34 8.31 -2.54
C ARG A 236 -12.24 7.28 -2.25
N PHE A 237 -11.12 7.34 -2.98
CA PHE A 237 -9.94 6.50 -2.77
C PHE A 237 -8.76 7.31 -2.22
N GLY A 238 -8.27 6.94 -1.04
CA GLY A 238 -7.10 7.54 -0.41
C GLY A 238 -5.83 6.76 -0.72
N PHE A 239 -4.74 7.44 -1.04
CA PHE A 239 -3.46 6.79 -1.35
C PHE A 239 -2.30 7.57 -0.74
N TRP A 240 -1.55 6.91 0.15
CA TRP A 240 -0.35 7.45 0.77
C TRP A 240 0.75 6.40 0.72
N TRP A 241 1.85 6.66 0.03
CA TRP A 241 2.89 5.67 -0.19
C TRP A 241 4.27 6.29 0.01
N TRP A 242 4.98 5.85 1.04
CA TRP A 242 6.38 6.18 1.26
C TRP A 242 7.23 5.17 0.49
N GLU A 243 7.95 5.61 -0.53
CA GLU A 243 8.90 4.79 -1.28
C GLU A 243 10.13 5.60 -1.69
N ALA A 244 11.28 4.94 -1.73
CA ALA A 244 12.49 5.56 -2.26
C ALA A 244 12.41 5.69 -3.79
N PRO A 245 13.11 6.66 -4.40
CA PRO A 245 13.21 6.76 -5.85
C PRO A 245 13.64 5.44 -6.50
N ALA A 246 12.95 5.01 -7.55
CA ALA A 246 13.07 3.65 -8.10
C ALA A 246 14.50 3.26 -8.50
N ASP A 247 15.31 4.23 -8.94
CA ASP A 247 16.68 4.10 -9.41
C ASP A 247 17.73 4.53 -8.37
N CYS A 248 17.33 4.78 -7.12
CA CYS A 248 18.28 5.14 -6.08
C CYS A 248 19.28 4.01 -5.79
N ASP A 249 20.50 4.40 -5.40
CA ASP A 249 21.46 3.49 -4.79
C ASP A 249 20.85 2.94 -3.48
N ILE A 250 21.00 1.65 -3.22
CA ILE A 250 20.52 1.05 -1.98
C ILE A 250 21.26 1.57 -0.75
N ALA A 251 22.43 2.19 -0.91
CA ALA A 251 23.20 2.84 0.14
C ALA A 251 22.84 4.33 0.35
N ASP A 252 21.93 4.89 -0.45
CA ASP A 252 21.51 6.28 -0.35
C ASP A 252 20.67 6.51 0.93
N ARG A 253 21.28 7.19 1.91
CA ARG A 253 20.64 7.49 3.19
C ARG A 253 19.49 8.47 3.08
N ASP A 254 19.50 9.38 2.11
CA ASP A 254 18.38 10.31 1.91
C ASP A 254 17.18 9.55 1.35
N ALA A 255 17.42 8.59 0.45
CA ALA A 255 16.41 7.66 -0.02
C ALA A 255 15.83 6.77 1.12
N TRP A 256 16.65 6.38 2.10
CA TRP A 256 16.18 5.66 3.29
C TRP A 256 15.23 6.52 4.11
N VAL A 257 15.60 7.77 4.37
CA VAL A 257 14.81 8.73 5.15
C VAL A 257 13.46 8.99 4.45
N ALA A 258 13.48 9.20 3.12
CA ALA A 258 12.27 9.40 2.32
C ALA A 258 11.30 8.21 2.40
N ALA A 259 11.79 6.97 2.37
CA ALA A 259 10.96 5.77 2.44
C ALA A 259 10.53 5.37 3.87
N ASN A 260 11.18 5.91 4.90
CA ASN A 260 11.00 5.49 6.30
C ASN A 260 10.74 6.70 7.20
N PRO A 261 9.48 7.09 7.41
CA PRO A 261 9.20 8.25 8.25
C PRO A 261 9.63 8.04 9.72
N ASN A 262 9.64 6.81 10.24
CA ASN A 262 10.21 6.56 11.57
C ASN A 262 11.74 6.74 11.63
N LEU A 263 12.46 6.56 10.52
CA LEU A 263 13.89 6.88 10.46
C LEU A 263 14.09 8.40 10.48
N ALA A 264 13.27 9.14 9.75
CA ALA A 264 13.29 10.60 9.71
C ALA A 264 13.04 11.24 11.09
N GLU A 265 12.15 10.63 11.88
CA GLU A 265 11.84 10.99 13.26
C GLU A 265 12.88 10.51 14.30
N GLY A 266 13.92 9.80 13.86
CA GLY A 266 14.93 9.21 14.75
C GLY A 266 14.43 8.06 15.63
N LEU A 267 13.28 7.47 15.29
CA LEU A 267 12.70 6.31 15.99
C LEU A 267 13.25 4.97 15.46
N LEU A 268 13.86 4.98 14.28
CA LEU A 268 14.56 3.84 13.70
C LEU A 268 16.07 4.15 13.67
N ASP A 269 16.88 3.18 14.07
CA ASP A 269 18.33 3.34 14.07
C ASP A 269 18.89 3.19 12.64
N ILE A 270 19.70 4.17 12.22
CA ILE A 270 20.35 4.15 10.91
C ILE A 270 21.38 3.02 10.81
N GLY A 271 22.05 2.64 11.90
CA GLY A 271 22.98 1.51 11.91
C GLY A 271 22.27 0.18 11.61
N ASP A 272 21.02 0.05 12.08
CA ASP A 272 20.13 -1.07 11.77
C ASP A 272 19.77 -1.13 10.27
N MET A 273 19.74 0.01 9.57
CA MET A 273 19.53 0.08 8.12
C MET A 273 20.78 -0.36 7.35
N GLU A 274 21.96 0.06 7.81
CA GLU A 274 23.26 -0.32 7.23
C GLU A 274 23.51 -1.82 7.36
N VAL A 275 23.34 -2.37 8.56
CA VAL A 275 23.51 -3.82 8.81
C VAL A 275 22.50 -4.60 7.97
N SER A 276 21.24 -4.16 7.92
CA SER A 276 20.20 -4.80 7.11
C SER A 276 20.54 -4.78 5.63
N MET A 277 21.16 -3.71 5.11
CA MET A 277 21.60 -3.60 3.72
C MET A 277 22.69 -4.63 3.41
N MET A 278 23.69 -4.76 4.27
CA MET A 278 24.82 -5.68 4.04
C MET A 278 24.41 -7.17 4.14
N GLN A 279 23.40 -7.48 4.94
CA GLN A 279 23.02 -8.87 5.26
C GLN A 279 21.81 -9.39 4.47
N THR A 280 21.15 -8.54 3.69
CA THR A 280 19.91 -8.88 2.96
C THR A 280 20.15 -8.79 1.46
N ALA A 281 19.56 -9.70 0.68
CA ALA A 281 19.55 -9.58 -0.77
C ALA A 281 18.93 -8.23 -1.20
N GLU A 282 19.53 -7.57 -2.19
CA GLU A 282 19.12 -6.23 -2.65
C GLU A 282 17.62 -6.13 -2.91
N VAL A 283 17.04 -7.10 -3.62
CA VAL A 283 15.60 -7.19 -3.92
C VAL A 283 14.76 -7.12 -2.63
N SER A 284 15.14 -7.87 -1.60
CA SER A 284 14.44 -7.86 -0.31
C SER A 284 14.66 -6.56 0.46
N TYR A 285 15.83 -5.94 0.34
CA TYR A 285 16.11 -4.65 0.95
C TYR A 285 15.27 -3.53 0.31
N ARG A 286 15.30 -3.43 -1.02
CA ARG A 286 14.49 -2.49 -1.80
C ARG A 286 13.01 -2.62 -1.47
N ARG A 287 12.51 -3.84 -1.37
CA ARG A 287 11.11 -4.11 -1.02
C ARG A 287 10.76 -3.71 0.41
N PHE A 288 11.49 -4.21 1.40
CA PHE A 288 11.06 -4.11 2.80
C PHE A 288 11.59 -2.88 3.53
N ARG A 289 12.66 -2.26 3.04
CA ARG A 289 13.26 -1.04 3.61
C ARG A 289 13.02 0.18 2.74
N LEU A 290 13.08 0.04 1.42
CA LEU A 290 12.85 1.17 0.51
C LEU A 290 11.41 1.23 -0.02
N ASN A 291 10.59 0.22 0.31
CA ASN A 291 9.18 0.08 -0.07
C ASN A 291 8.94 0.21 -1.59
N GLN A 292 9.90 -0.28 -2.36
CA GLN A 292 9.85 -0.28 -3.82
C GLN A 292 9.17 -1.55 -4.34
N TRP A 293 8.32 -1.39 -5.35
CA TRP A 293 7.89 -2.51 -6.17
C TRP A 293 9.08 -3.03 -6.95
N VAL A 294 9.59 -4.17 -6.51
CA VAL A 294 10.68 -4.87 -7.17
C VAL A 294 10.08 -5.97 -8.02
N ARG A 295 10.38 -5.96 -9.31
CA ARG A 295 10.16 -7.16 -10.12
C ARG A 295 11.19 -8.19 -9.68
N THR A 296 10.81 -9.45 -9.55
CA THR A 296 11.76 -10.50 -9.21
C THR A 296 12.81 -10.58 -10.32
N ASP A 297 14.02 -10.09 -10.07
CA ASP A 297 15.18 -10.35 -10.93
C ASP A 297 15.42 -11.87 -10.91
N GLY A 298 14.90 -12.53 -11.95
CA GLY A 298 14.70 -13.97 -12.03
C GLY A 298 13.57 -14.37 -12.99
N GLU A 299 12.61 -13.47 -13.23
CA GLU A 299 11.53 -13.65 -14.23
C GLU A 299 11.68 -12.77 -15.48
N SER A 300 12.56 -11.76 -15.45
CA SER A 300 12.91 -11.07 -16.68
C SER A 300 13.88 -11.95 -17.47
N TRP A 301 13.35 -12.69 -18.45
CA TRP A 301 14.17 -13.48 -19.38
C TRP A 301 15.21 -12.62 -20.13
N LEU A 302 14.98 -11.31 -20.20
CA LEU A 302 15.83 -10.33 -20.87
C LEU A 302 16.47 -9.40 -19.83
N PRO A 303 17.79 -9.51 -19.57
CA PRO A 303 18.48 -8.63 -18.64
C PRO A 303 18.33 -7.14 -19.00
N LYS A 304 18.28 -6.27 -17.98
CA LYS A 304 18.26 -4.81 -18.19
C LYS A 304 19.47 -4.38 -19.05
N GLY A 305 19.21 -3.60 -20.10
CA GLY A 305 20.24 -3.17 -21.05
C GLY A 305 20.51 -4.13 -22.20
N ALA A 306 20.08 -5.41 -22.12
CA ALA A 306 20.33 -6.39 -23.16
C ALA A 306 19.63 -6.03 -24.48
N TRP A 307 18.43 -5.42 -24.42
CA TRP A 307 17.71 -4.98 -25.62
C TRP A 307 18.43 -3.83 -26.32
N GLU A 308 18.93 -2.86 -25.56
CA GLU A 308 19.65 -1.71 -26.07
C GLU A 308 20.95 -2.11 -26.76
N LEU A 309 21.61 -3.17 -26.27
CA LEU A 309 22.80 -3.77 -26.89
C LEU A 309 22.50 -4.46 -28.22
N CYS A 310 21.24 -4.79 -28.52
CA CYS A 310 20.82 -5.41 -29.78
C CYS A 310 20.57 -4.38 -30.91
N ARG A 311 20.75 -3.08 -30.66
CA ARG A 311 20.59 -2.06 -31.71
C ARG A 311 21.63 -2.28 -32.81
N SER A 312 21.17 -2.31 -34.06
CA SER A 312 21.98 -2.51 -35.25
C SER A 312 21.37 -1.79 -36.45
N ASP A 313 22.22 -1.45 -37.42
CA ASP A 313 21.81 -0.90 -38.72
C ASP A 313 21.47 -2.01 -39.75
N ASP A 314 21.53 -3.30 -39.36
CA ASP A 314 21.14 -4.41 -40.23
C ASP A 314 19.65 -4.30 -40.63
N GLU A 315 19.37 -4.42 -41.92
CA GLU A 315 18.02 -4.34 -42.50
C GLU A 315 17.47 -5.70 -42.92
N LEU A 316 16.17 -5.76 -43.19
CA LEU A 316 15.52 -6.94 -43.76
C LEU A 316 15.84 -7.02 -45.26
N ASP A 317 16.29 -8.17 -45.74
CA ASP A 317 16.47 -8.44 -47.16
C ASP A 317 15.10 -8.81 -47.78
N PRO A 318 14.58 -8.05 -48.75
CA PRO A 318 13.28 -8.34 -49.37
C PRO A 318 13.24 -9.64 -50.17
N ASN A 319 14.39 -10.26 -50.46
CA ASN A 319 14.48 -11.48 -51.26
C ASN A 319 14.51 -12.76 -50.40
N ILE A 320 14.61 -12.63 -49.08
CA ILE A 320 14.73 -13.76 -48.16
C ILE A 320 13.42 -13.89 -47.36
N PRO A 321 12.91 -15.11 -47.14
CA PRO A 321 11.72 -15.32 -46.31
C PRO A 321 11.85 -14.70 -44.92
N VAL A 322 10.74 -14.18 -44.41
CA VAL A 322 10.64 -13.64 -43.06
C VAL A 322 9.64 -14.47 -42.24
N PHE A 323 9.79 -14.40 -40.92
CA PHE A 323 8.84 -14.94 -39.95
C PHE A 323 8.08 -13.77 -39.32
N VAL A 324 6.77 -13.89 -39.22
CA VAL A 324 5.92 -12.84 -38.64
C VAL A 324 5.23 -13.41 -37.41
N GLY A 325 5.47 -12.79 -36.26
CA GLY A 325 4.73 -13.00 -35.02
C GLY A 325 3.73 -11.87 -34.80
N ILE A 326 2.50 -12.22 -34.50
CA ILE A 326 1.44 -11.24 -34.21
C ILE A 326 0.89 -11.55 -32.83
N ASP A 327 0.95 -10.57 -31.93
CA ASP A 327 0.29 -10.60 -30.64
C ASP A 327 -0.85 -9.58 -30.68
N MET A 328 -2.08 -10.05 -30.48
CA MET A 328 -3.27 -9.25 -30.71
C MET A 328 -4.23 -9.31 -29.53
N ALA A 329 -4.51 -8.14 -28.96
CA ALA A 329 -5.57 -7.92 -28.00
C ALA A 329 -6.62 -6.93 -28.54
N LEU A 330 -7.91 -7.25 -28.32
CA LEU A 330 -9.02 -6.48 -28.88
C LEU A 330 -9.55 -5.37 -27.95
N LYS A 331 -9.19 -5.39 -26.65
CA LYS A 331 -9.66 -4.41 -25.65
C LYS A 331 -8.56 -4.11 -24.63
N HIS A 332 -8.38 -2.83 -24.31
CA HIS A 332 -7.52 -2.31 -23.24
C HIS A 332 -6.02 -2.63 -23.31
N ASP A 333 -5.56 -3.33 -24.34
CA ASP A 333 -4.17 -3.76 -24.47
C ASP A 333 -3.63 -3.51 -25.89
N SER A 334 -2.31 -3.58 -26.05
CA SER A 334 -1.60 -3.25 -27.29
C SER A 334 -1.66 -4.39 -28.31
N ILE A 335 -1.45 -4.07 -29.59
CA ILE A 335 -1.18 -5.06 -30.64
C ILE A 335 0.29 -4.93 -31.05
N ALA A 336 0.99 -6.03 -31.23
CA ALA A 336 2.35 -6.05 -31.73
C ALA A 336 2.47 -6.95 -32.97
N VAL A 337 3.06 -6.41 -34.04
CA VAL A 337 3.51 -7.19 -35.19
C VAL A 337 5.03 -7.16 -35.20
N VAL A 338 5.64 -8.34 -35.18
CA VAL A 338 7.09 -8.54 -35.11
C VAL A 338 7.53 -9.35 -36.32
N VAL A 339 8.36 -8.77 -37.15
CA VAL A 339 9.01 -9.42 -38.29
C VAL A 339 10.42 -9.82 -37.88
N ALA A 340 10.77 -11.09 -38.06
CA ALA A 340 12.09 -11.64 -37.78
C ALA A 340 12.67 -12.34 -39.02
N GLN A 341 13.93 -12.03 -39.35
CA GLN A 341 14.64 -12.65 -40.46
C GLN A 341 16.03 -13.14 -40.01
N PRO A 342 16.33 -14.43 -40.10
CA PRO A 342 17.68 -14.93 -39.88
C PRO A 342 18.58 -14.53 -41.05
N LEU A 343 19.75 -13.96 -40.75
CA LEU A 343 20.79 -13.64 -41.72
C LEU A 343 21.82 -14.78 -41.81
N GLU A 344 22.54 -14.85 -42.93
CA GLU A 344 23.66 -15.80 -43.09
C GLU A 344 24.77 -15.62 -42.04
N SER A 345 24.88 -14.43 -41.46
CA SER A 345 25.81 -14.14 -40.35
C SER A 345 25.46 -14.86 -39.04
N GLY A 346 24.33 -15.58 -38.98
CA GLY A 346 23.81 -16.23 -37.77
C GLY A 346 23.07 -15.28 -36.82
N ARG A 347 22.95 -14.00 -37.18
CA ARG A 347 22.14 -13.00 -36.45
C ARG A 347 20.69 -13.03 -36.94
N ILE A 348 19.76 -12.57 -36.10
CA ILE A 348 18.35 -12.38 -36.46
C ILE A 348 18.05 -10.89 -36.45
N VAL A 349 17.61 -10.36 -37.58
CA VAL A 349 17.10 -8.99 -37.67
C VAL A 349 15.64 -9.00 -37.27
N VAL A 350 15.29 -8.14 -36.32
CA VAL A 350 13.91 -7.98 -35.85
C VAL A 350 13.43 -6.57 -36.13
N ARG A 351 12.20 -6.44 -36.61
CA ARG A 351 11.46 -5.17 -36.72
C ARG A 351 10.11 -5.35 -36.05
N ALA A 352 9.78 -4.48 -35.11
CA ALA A 352 8.52 -4.52 -34.39
C ALA A 352 7.75 -3.23 -34.62
N LYS A 353 6.45 -3.35 -34.85
CA LYS A 353 5.50 -2.24 -34.80
C LYS A 353 4.47 -2.55 -33.72
N ILE A 354 4.28 -1.59 -32.81
CA ILE A 354 3.38 -1.72 -31.68
C ILE A 354 2.32 -0.64 -31.82
N TRP A 355 1.05 -1.04 -31.74
CA TRP A 355 -0.11 -0.17 -31.70
C TRP A 355 -0.62 -0.14 -30.27
N HIS A 356 -0.75 1.07 -29.73
CA HIS A 356 -1.32 1.28 -28.41
C HIS A 356 -2.78 1.71 -28.56
N PRO A 357 -3.69 1.25 -27.67
CA PRO A 357 -5.09 1.65 -27.73
C PRO A 357 -5.23 3.14 -27.42
N ASP A 358 -5.98 3.87 -28.25
CA ASP A 358 -6.35 5.25 -27.98
C ASP A 358 -7.77 5.29 -27.37
N GLY A 359 -7.92 5.91 -26.20
CA GLY A 359 -9.20 5.90 -25.47
C GLY A 359 -9.73 4.51 -25.08
N GLY A 360 -8.86 3.49 -25.04
CA GLY A 360 -9.23 2.11 -24.68
C GLY A 360 -9.77 1.25 -25.82
N VAL A 361 -9.83 1.78 -27.05
CA VAL A 361 -10.25 1.07 -28.26
C VAL A 361 -9.08 0.98 -29.23
N MET A 362 -8.91 -0.18 -29.86
CA MET A 362 -7.83 -0.45 -30.80
C MET A 362 -8.30 -0.21 -32.24
N ASP A 363 -7.51 0.52 -33.04
CA ASP A 363 -7.75 0.65 -34.48
C ASP A 363 -7.20 -0.57 -35.22
N VAL A 364 -8.03 -1.61 -35.26
CA VAL A 364 -7.69 -2.88 -35.93
C VAL A 364 -7.47 -2.69 -37.44
N SER A 365 -8.09 -1.68 -38.06
CA SER A 365 -7.92 -1.44 -39.50
C SER A 365 -6.49 -0.97 -39.82
N ALA A 366 -5.89 -0.16 -38.95
CA ALA A 366 -4.50 0.27 -39.09
C ALA A 366 -3.49 -0.87 -38.91
N VAL A 367 -3.88 -1.95 -38.22
CA VAL A 367 -3.10 -3.19 -38.09
C VAL A 367 -3.25 -4.04 -39.34
N GLU A 368 -4.48 -4.25 -39.83
CA GLU A 368 -4.75 -5.06 -41.02
C GLU A 368 -4.12 -4.50 -42.32
N GLN A 369 -3.92 -3.19 -42.38
CA GLN A 369 -3.26 -2.53 -43.52
C GLN A 369 -1.72 -2.61 -43.48
N HIS A 370 -1.14 -2.98 -42.33
CA HIS A 370 0.31 -3.10 -42.16
C HIS A 370 0.78 -4.51 -42.48
#